data_AF-A0A6B0X8H1-F1
#
_entry.id   AF-A0A6B0X8H1-F1
#
_cell.length_a   1.000
_cell.length_b   1.000
_cell.length_c   1.000
_cell.angle_alpha   90.00
_cell.angle_beta   90.00
_cell.angle_gamma   90.00
#
_symmetry.space_group_name_H-M   'P 1'
#
loop_
_entity.id
_entity.type
_entity.pdbx_description
1 polymer ?
#
loop_
_entity_poly.entity_id
_entity_poly.type
_entity_poly.pdbx_seq_one_letter_code
_entity_poly.pdbx_strand_id
1 'polypeptide(L)'
;EVYSYLQHQGIAHLLIMGVHTNMCVLHRTFAIKQMVRWGVDVALIRDLTDAMYNPAMPPYVSHDAGTSLVVEFIEKFWCPSMESKDII
;
A
#
# COMPACT_ATOMS: atom_id res chain seq x y z
N GLU A 1 -13.75 12.76 1.13
CA GLU A 1 -13.01 14.02 0.88
C GLU A 1 -11.81 13.81 -0.03
N VAL A 2 -10.81 13.00 0.34
CA VAL A 2 -9.59 12.75 -0.47
C VAL A 2 -9.90 12.38 -1.93
N TYR A 3 -10.75 11.38 -2.18
CA TYR A 3 -11.10 10.98 -3.55
C TYR A 3 -11.72 12.13 -4.36
N SER A 4 -12.65 12.88 -3.76
CA SER A 4 -13.29 14.03 -4.41
C SER A 4 -12.25 15.10 -4.80
N TYR A 5 -11.29 15.35 -3.91
CA TYR A 5 -10.18 16.27 -4.19
C TYR A 5 -9.31 15.78 -5.35
N LEU A 6 -8.90 14.50 -5.34
CA LEU A 6 -8.10 13.91 -6.43
C LEU A 6 -8.82 14.03 -7.78
N GLN A 7 -10.12 13.72 -7.82
CA GLN A 7 -10.95 13.86 -9.02
C GLN A 7 -11.04 15.31 -9.49
N HIS A 8 -11.26 16.25 -8.57
CA HIS A 8 -11.32 17.67 -8.90
C HIS A 8 -9.99 18.20 -9.46
N GLN A 9 -8.85 17.67 -9.01
CA GLN A 9 -7.52 18.03 -9.51
C GLN A 9 -7.11 17.23 -10.77
N GLY A 10 -7.94 16.31 -11.25
CA GLY A 10 -7.58 15.45 -12.39
C GLY A 10 -6.43 14.48 -12.10
N ILE A 11 -6.20 14.13 -10.83
CA ILE A 11 -5.14 13.20 -10.43
C ILE A 11 -5.64 11.78 -10.61
N ALA A 12 -5.12 11.09 -11.63
CA ALA A 12 -5.48 9.71 -11.96
C ALA A 12 -4.58 8.66 -11.30
N HIS A 13 -3.32 9.01 -11.03
CA HIS A 13 -2.30 8.11 -10.50
C HIS A 13 -1.99 8.44 -9.05
N LEU A 14 -2.04 7.43 -8.18
CA LEU A 14 -1.78 7.54 -6.75
C LEU A 14 -0.63 6.62 -6.35
N LEU A 15 0.51 7.23 -6.02
CA LEU A 15 1.57 6.52 -5.29
C LEU A 15 1.29 6.62 -3.79
N ILE A 16 1.30 5.49 -3.09
CA ILE A 16 0.99 5.43 -1.66
C ILE A 16 2.11 4.75 -0.88
N MET A 17 2.40 5.27 0.31
CA MET A 17 3.43 4.79 1.24
C MET A 17 2.97 5.02 2.69
N GLY A 18 3.69 4.51 3.68
CA GLY A 18 3.43 4.76 5.11
C GLY A 18 3.15 3.50 5.94
N VAL A 19 2.63 3.70 7.15
CA VAL A 19 2.49 2.64 8.18
C VAL A 19 1.10 2.64 8.83
N HIS A 20 0.55 1.52 9.28
CA HIS A 20 1.01 0.14 9.04
C HIS A 20 0.41 -0.40 7.73
N THR A 21 1.21 -1.07 6.88
CA THR A 21 0.85 -1.47 5.51
C THR A 21 -0.44 -2.30 5.45
N ASN A 22 -0.52 -3.35 6.27
CA ASN A 22 -1.68 -4.24 6.40
C ASN A 22 -2.91 -3.58 7.05
N MET A 23 -2.75 -2.38 7.64
CA MET A 23 -3.82 -1.66 8.32
C MET A 23 -4.23 -0.42 7.53
N CYS A 24 -3.59 0.73 7.79
CA CYS A 24 -4.03 2.01 7.27
C CYS A 24 -3.85 2.13 5.77
N VAL A 25 -2.70 1.70 5.25
CA VAL A 25 -2.34 1.79 3.83
C VAL A 25 -3.22 0.88 2.97
N LEU A 26 -3.66 -0.26 3.52
CA LEU A 26 -4.52 -1.19 2.80
C LEU A 26 -6.02 -0.89 2.96
N HIS A 27 -6.47 -0.48 4.14
CA HIS A 27 -7.90 -0.52 4.51
C HIS A 27 -8.59 0.82 4.74
N ARG A 28 -7.88 1.95 4.87
CA ARG A 28 -8.57 3.24 5.04
C ARG A 28 -9.39 3.59 3.80
N THR A 29 -10.43 4.38 3.99
CA THR A 29 -11.35 4.83 2.93
C THR A 29 -10.69 5.63 1.82
N PHE A 30 -9.46 6.07 2.04
CA PHE A 30 -8.65 6.81 1.06
C PHE A 30 -7.41 6.04 0.59
N ALA A 31 -7.30 4.75 0.91
CA ALA A 31 -6.10 3.95 0.69
C ALA A 31 -6.35 2.83 -0.34
N ILE A 32 -5.40 1.89 -0.47
CA ILE A 32 -5.28 0.98 -1.64
C ILE A 32 -6.61 0.33 -2.02
N LYS A 33 -7.24 -0.42 -1.12
CA LYS A 33 -8.46 -1.19 -1.47
C LYS A 33 -9.57 -0.30 -2.01
N GLN A 34 -9.80 0.84 -1.36
CA GLN A 34 -10.92 1.70 -1.74
C GLN A 34 -10.63 2.48 -3.02
N MET A 35 -9.39 2.94 -3.19
CA MET A 35 -8.96 3.67 -4.39
C MET A 35 -8.95 2.78 -5.63
N VAL A 36 -8.42 1.55 -5.51
CA VAL A 36 -8.48 0.54 -6.59
C VAL A 36 -9.93 0.23 -6.96
N ARG A 37 -10.83 0.05 -5.98
CA ARG A 37 -12.26 -0.19 -6.23
C ARG A 37 -12.97 0.99 -6.91
N TRP A 38 -12.48 2.20 -6.71
CA TRP A 38 -12.98 3.40 -7.39
C TRP A 38 -12.31 3.65 -8.74
N GLY A 39 -11.43 2.75 -9.21
CA GLY A 39 -10.77 2.85 -10.50
C GLY A 39 -9.63 3.86 -10.55
N VAL A 40 -9.07 4.24 -9.40
CA VAL A 40 -7.83 5.03 -9.35
C VAL A 40 -6.66 4.09 -9.62
N ASP A 41 -5.71 4.53 -10.45
CA ASP A 41 -4.48 3.79 -10.69
C ASP A 41 -3.55 3.96 -9.49
N VAL A 42 -3.38 2.90 -8.71
CA VAL A 42 -2.59 2.94 -7.47
C VAL A 42 -1.29 2.15 -7.66
N ALA A 43 -0.20 2.62 -7.05
CA ALA A 43 0.99 1.81 -6.80
C ALA A 43 1.52 2.02 -5.37
N LEU A 44 1.99 0.95 -4.74
CA LEU A 44 2.62 1.00 -3.41
C LEU A 44 4.12 1.29 -3.55
N ILE A 45 4.66 2.20 -2.73
CA ILE A 45 6.11 2.38 -2.61
C ILE A 45 6.61 1.43 -1.50
N ARG A 46 7.11 0.26 -1.92
CA ARG A 46 7.29 -0.92 -1.04
C ARG A 46 8.44 -0.80 -0.04
N ASP A 47 9.42 0.05 -0.32
CA ASP A 47 10.58 0.32 0.55
C ASP A 47 10.30 1.45 1.56
N LEU A 48 9.18 2.16 1.42
CA LEU A 48 8.72 3.22 2.33
C LEU A 48 7.43 2.83 3.08
N THR A 49 7.29 1.54 3.40
CA THR A 49 6.15 1.01 4.14
C THR A 49 6.58 0.01 5.21
N ASP A 50 5.75 -0.15 6.24
CA ASP A 50 6.02 -1.08 7.34
C ASP A 50 4.73 -1.75 7.81
N ALA A 51 4.71 -3.07 7.96
CA ALA A 51 3.51 -3.80 8.36
C ALA A 51 3.48 -4.02 9.87
N MET A 52 2.27 -4.02 10.45
CA MET A 52 2.10 -4.44 11.83
C MET A 52 2.19 -5.96 11.90
N TYR A 53 3.40 -6.48 12.11
CA TYR A 53 3.69 -7.90 12.24
C TYR A 53 4.56 -8.20 13.46
N ASN A 54 4.22 -9.26 14.20
CA ASN A 54 4.99 -9.74 15.35
C ASN A 54 5.67 -11.07 14.97
N PRO A 55 7.01 -11.12 14.94
CA PRO A 55 7.77 -12.36 14.69
C PRO A 55 7.46 -13.51 15.65
N ALA A 56 6.94 -13.23 16.85
CA ALA A 56 6.52 -14.25 17.81
C ALA A 56 5.16 -14.90 17.46
N MET A 57 4.49 -14.43 16.40
CA MET A 57 3.26 -15.01 15.89
C MET A 57 3.50 -15.66 14.52
N PRO A 58 2.70 -16.67 14.12
CA PRO A 58 2.77 -17.23 12.78
C PRO A 58 2.78 -16.12 11.71
N PRO A 59 3.57 -16.24 10.64
CA PRO A 59 4.32 -17.43 10.22
C PRO A 59 5.74 -17.57 10.80
N TYR A 60 6.05 -16.90 11.91
CA TYR A 60 7.35 -16.97 12.61
C TYR A 60 8.56 -16.58 11.74
N VAL A 61 8.40 -15.51 10.96
CA VAL A 61 9.48 -14.93 10.14
C VAL A 61 9.99 -13.64 10.79
N SER A 62 11.10 -13.09 10.29
CA SER A 62 11.55 -11.76 10.70
C SER A 62 10.49 -10.70 10.41
N HIS A 63 10.53 -9.57 11.13
CA HIS A 63 9.58 -8.48 10.90
C HIS A 63 9.55 -8.03 9.43
N ASP A 64 10.73 -7.80 8.85
CA ASP A 64 10.90 -7.38 7.46
C ASP A 64 10.29 -8.39 6.48
N ALA A 65 10.57 -9.68 6.65
CA ALA A 65 9.94 -10.73 5.84
C ALA A 65 8.40 -10.76 6.00
N GLY A 66 7.88 -10.46 7.19
CA GLY A 66 6.44 -10.29 7.41
C GLY A 66 5.87 -9.10 6.63
N THR A 67 6.59 -7.97 6.61
CA THR A 67 6.25 -6.82 5.77
C THR A 67 6.30 -7.19 4.29
N SER A 68 7.30 -7.95 3.84
CA SER A 68 7.39 -8.45 2.46
C SER A 68 6.20 -9.32 2.07
N LEU A 69 5.72 -10.22 2.95
CA LEU A 69 4.53 -11.03 2.69
C LEU A 69 3.26 -10.17 2.51
N VAL A 70 3.15 -9.06 3.24
CA VAL A 70 2.04 -8.10 3.07
C VAL A 70 2.15 -7.37 1.73
N VAL A 71 3.37 -6.97 1.35
CA VAL A 71 3.63 -6.36 0.04
C VAL A 71 3.27 -7.32 -1.09
N GLU A 72 3.72 -8.58 -1.03
CA GLU A 72 3.39 -9.62 -2.03
C GLU A 72 1.88 -9.85 -2.14
N PHE A 73 1.16 -9.83 -1.02
CA PHE A 73 -0.30 -9.91 -1.03
C PHE A 73 -0.94 -8.70 -1.75
N ILE A 74 -0.42 -7.49 -1.52
CA ILE A 74 -0.92 -6.28 -2.19
C ILE A 74 -0.65 -6.37 -3.69
N GLU A 75 0.55 -6.76 -4.10
CA GLU A 75 0.95 -6.93 -5.49
C GLU A 75 0.09 -7.93 -6.23
N LYS A 76 -0.22 -9.05 -5.57
CA LYS A 76 -1.00 -10.13 -6.19
C LYS A 76 -2.47 -9.78 -6.41
N PHE A 77 -3.06 -8.96 -5.54
CA PHE A 77 -4.52 -8.83 -5.47
C PHE A 77 -5.05 -7.40 -5.65
N TRP A 78 -4.23 -6.37 -5.49
CA TRP A 78 -4.71 -4.99 -5.42
C TRP A 78 -4.03 -4.04 -6.38
N CYS A 79 -2.70 -3.94 -6.34
CA CYS A 79 -1.98 -2.98 -7.18
C CYS A 79 -0.49 -3.32 -7.28
N PRO A 80 0.20 -2.88 -8.34
CA PRO A 80 1.65 -3.01 -8.44
C PRO A 80 2.38 -2.25 -7.31
N SER A 81 3.65 -2.57 -7.11
CA SER A 81 4.54 -1.83 -6.23
C SER A 81 5.82 -1.39 -6.96
N MET A 82 6.50 -0.39 -6.42
CA MET A 82 7.79 0.11 -6.91
C MET A 82 8.68 0.54 -5.75
N GLU A 83 9.98 0.69 -6.00
CA GLU A 83 10.90 1.27 -5.02
C GLU A 83 10.97 2.78 -5.16
N SER A 84 11.24 3.48 -4.06
CA SER A 84 11.36 4.94 -4.04
C SER A 84 12.45 5.45 -4.97
N LYS A 85 13.50 4.65 -5.19
CA LYS A 85 14.59 4.93 -6.14
C LYS A 85 14.13 4.96 -7.60
N ASP A 86 12.99 4.35 -7.94
CA ASP A 86 12.45 4.33 -9.29
C ASP A 86 11.70 5.65 -9.63
N ILE A 87 11.52 6.54 -8.63
CA ILE A 87 10.80 7.82 -8.75
C ILE A 87 11.77 8.99 -9.06
N ILE A 88 13.06 8.86 -8.72
CA ILE A 88 14.08 9.92 -8.80
C ILE A 88 14.93 9.72 -10.06
#